data_AF-A0A9X8USY8-F1
#
_entry.id   AF-A0A9X8USY8-F1
#
_cell.length_a   1.000
_cell.length_b   1.000
_cell.length_c   1.000
_cell.angle_alpha   90.00
_cell.angle_beta   90.00
_cell.angle_gamma   90.00
#
_symmetry.space_group_name_H-M   'P 1'
#
loop_
_entity.id
_entity.type
_entity.pdbx_description
1 polymer ?
#
loop_
_entity_poly.entity_id
_entity_poly.type
_entity_poly.pdbx_seq_one_letter_code
_entity_poly.pdbx_strand_id
1 'polypeptide(L)'
;MVSAIAGAKDPKASYRWQKENGTVPSDASQARILLAHRAWMMVSDVDGEQVARQWFLGANPWLDEISPVEAIYQDRFKAVIDAAEAMSSGGYNG
;
A
#
# COMPACT_ATOMS: atom_id res chain seq x y z
N MET A 1 -3.78 -20.59 5.41
CA MET A 1 -4.45 -19.94 4.26
C MET A 1 -3.47 -18.92 3.69
N VAL A 2 -2.72 -19.29 2.63
CA VAL A 2 -1.60 -18.49 2.10
C VAL A 2 -1.80 -18.20 0.59
N SER A 3 -3.01 -18.38 0.07
CA SER A 3 -3.27 -18.33 -1.38
C SER A 3 -4.03 -17.09 -1.85
N ALA A 4 -4.33 -16.13 -0.97
CA ALA A 4 -5.10 -14.92 -1.35
C ALA A 4 -4.24 -13.66 -1.57
N ILE A 5 -2.96 -13.66 -1.14
CA ILE A 5 -2.05 -12.50 -1.28
C ILE A 5 -1.61 -12.30 -2.74
N ALA A 6 -1.79 -13.30 -3.62
CA ALA A 6 -1.45 -13.23 -5.04
C ALA A 6 -2.60 -12.73 -5.95
N GLY A 7 -3.63 -12.07 -5.38
CA GLY A 7 -4.84 -11.60 -6.06
C GLY A 7 -4.60 -10.48 -7.08
N ALA A 8 -4.09 -10.88 -8.24
CA ALA A 8 -3.88 -10.13 -9.46
C ALA A 8 -4.93 -9.04 -9.75
N LYS A 9 -4.45 -7.79 -9.86
CA LYS A 9 -4.89 -6.90 -10.94
C LYS A 9 -3.80 -5.89 -11.36
N ASP A 10 -2.54 -6.31 -11.38
CA ASP A 10 -1.55 -5.74 -12.31
C ASP A 10 -0.32 -6.68 -12.45
N PRO A 11 -0.32 -7.62 -13.41
CA PRO A 11 0.80 -8.55 -13.60
C PRO A 11 2.12 -7.84 -13.96
N LYS A 12 2.07 -6.57 -14.39
CA LYS A 12 3.25 -5.81 -14.83
C LYS A 12 3.99 -5.12 -13.67
N ALA A 13 3.33 -4.86 -12.55
CA ALA A 13 3.99 -4.35 -11.34
C ALA A 13 4.84 -5.46 -10.68
N SER A 14 4.26 -6.66 -10.55
CA SER A 14 4.94 -7.84 -10.02
C SER A 14 6.12 -8.29 -10.90
N TYR A 15 5.97 -8.18 -12.23
CA TYR A 15 7.04 -8.54 -13.18
C TYR A 15 8.21 -7.55 -13.19
N ARG A 16 7.96 -6.26 -12.91
CA ARG A 16 9.03 -5.25 -12.71
C ARG A 16 9.83 -5.48 -11.42
N TRP A 17 9.23 -6.11 -10.40
CA TRP A 17 9.94 -6.49 -9.17
C TRP A 17 10.74 -7.78 -9.30
N GLN A 18 10.48 -8.60 -10.31
CA GLN A 18 11.15 -9.89 -10.54
C GLN A 18 12.33 -9.83 -11.52
N LYS A 19 12.52 -8.73 -12.24
CA LYS A 19 13.64 -8.57 -13.19
C LYS A 19 14.40 -7.27 -12.95
N GLU A 20 15.46 -7.38 -12.16
CA GLU A 20 16.84 -7.20 -12.66
C GLU A 20 17.80 -7.72 -11.59
N ASN A 21 18.48 -8.83 -11.89
CA ASN A 21 19.65 -9.35 -11.15
C ASN A 21 19.54 -9.53 -9.63
N GLY A 22 19.38 -10.79 -9.23
CA GLY A 22 19.41 -11.27 -7.85
C GLY A 22 20.50 -10.63 -7.00
N THR A 23 20.07 -9.75 -6.11
CA THR A 23 20.74 -9.38 -4.87
C THR A 23 19.62 -9.15 -3.86
N VAL A 24 19.87 -9.50 -2.60
CA VAL A 24 18.96 -9.33 -1.45
C VAL A 24 18.17 -8.02 -1.60
N PRO A 25 16.83 -8.00 -1.38
CA PRO A 25 16.06 -6.76 -1.46
C PRO A 25 16.76 -5.71 -0.60
N SER A 26 17.21 -4.61 -1.21
CA SER A 26 17.91 -3.55 -0.48
C SER A 26 17.01 -3.08 0.67
N ASP A 27 17.60 -2.57 1.76
CA ASP A 27 16.87 -2.13 2.94
C ASP A 27 15.68 -1.20 2.59
N ALA A 28 15.82 -0.42 1.50
CA ALA A 28 14.75 0.42 0.97
C ALA A 28 13.54 -0.37 0.44
N SER A 29 13.77 -1.48 -0.28
CA SER A 29 12.69 -2.35 -0.77
C SER A 29 11.97 -3.06 0.37
N GLN A 30 12.70 -3.47 1.42
CA GLN A 30 12.10 -4.08 2.60
C GLN A 30 11.26 -3.05 3.38
N ALA A 31 11.77 -1.83 3.56
CA ALA A 31 11.04 -0.74 4.20
C ALA A 31 9.73 -0.43 3.48
N ARG A 32 9.75 -0.39 2.12
CA ARG A 32 8.55 -0.19 1.30
C ARG A 32 7.49 -1.27 1.52
N ILE A 33 7.89 -2.54 1.57
CA ILE A 33 6.97 -3.67 1.79
C ILE A 33 6.36 -3.61 3.20
N LEU A 34 7.18 -3.38 4.22
CA LEU A 34 6.72 -3.27 5.60
C LEU A 34 5.76 -2.09 5.79
N LEU A 35 6.05 -0.96 5.14
CA LEU A 35 5.20 0.22 5.20
C LEU A 35 3.87 -0.01 4.47
N ALA A 36 3.89 -0.62 3.30
CA ALA A 36 2.67 -1.01 2.58
C ALA A 36 1.81 -1.94 3.43
N HIS A 37 2.42 -2.94 4.07
CA HIS A 37 1.70 -3.87 4.95
C HIS A 37 1.11 -3.15 6.17
N ARG A 38 1.84 -2.22 6.79
CA ARG A 38 1.34 -1.44 7.92
C ARG A 38 0.13 -0.59 7.53
N ALA A 39 0.23 0.15 6.43
CA ALA A 39 -0.88 0.97 5.93
C ALA A 39 -2.09 0.12 5.51
N TRP A 40 -1.87 -1.06 4.94
CA TRP A 40 -2.93 -2.03 4.65
C TRP A 40 -3.69 -2.41 5.92
N MET A 41 -2.97 -2.86 6.95
CA MET A 41 -3.58 -3.27 8.22
C MET A 41 -4.41 -2.14 8.86
N MET A 42 -3.90 -0.90 8.84
CA MET A 42 -4.61 0.25 9.43
C MET A 42 -5.96 0.53 8.74
N VAL A 43 -6.04 0.36 7.42
CA VAL A 43 -7.28 0.59 6.68
C VAL A 43 -8.20 -0.65 6.73
N SER A 44 -7.62 -1.85 6.61
CA SER A 44 -8.42 -3.08 6.59
C SER A 44 -9.04 -3.41 7.94
N ASP A 45 -8.43 -2.99 9.05
CA ASP A 45 -8.96 -3.20 10.40
C ASP A 45 -10.21 -2.35 10.67
N VAL A 46 -10.31 -1.18 10.02
CA VAL A 46 -11.45 -0.26 10.16
C VAL A 46 -12.57 -0.60 9.17
N ASP A 47 -12.26 -0.66 7.87
CA ASP A 47 -13.27 -0.74 6.81
C ASP A 47 -13.29 -2.07 6.05
N GLY A 48 -12.42 -3.02 6.44
CA GLY A 48 -12.30 -4.32 5.80
C GLY A 48 -11.36 -4.33 4.58
N GLU A 49 -10.96 -5.54 4.20
CA GLU A 49 -9.95 -5.77 3.14
C GLU A 49 -10.36 -5.23 1.77
N GLN A 50 -11.65 -5.23 1.45
CA GLN A 50 -12.13 -4.73 0.16
C GLN A 50 -11.97 -3.21 0.04
N VAL A 51 -12.25 -2.46 1.12
CA VAL A 51 -12.07 -1.01 1.16
C VAL A 51 -10.58 -0.67 1.17
N ALA A 52 -9.77 -1.39 1.93
CA ALA A 52 -8.31 -1.25 1.90
C ALA A 52 -7.75 -1.45 0.48
N ARG A 53 -8.25 -2.45 -0.27
CA ARG A 53 -7.86 -2.66 -1.67
C ARG A 53 -8.21 -1.48 -2.57
N GLN A 54 -9.43 -0.95 -2.44
CA GLN A 54 -9.87 0.19 -3.24
C GLN A 54 -9.07 1.44 -2.88
N TRP A 55 -8.76 1.65 -1.61
CA TRP A 55 -7.95 2.77 -1.14
C TRP A 55 -6.50 2.70 -1.66
N PHE A 56 -5.88 1.52 -1.64
CA PHE A 56 -4.51 1.34 -2.14
C PHE A 56 -4.36 1.56 -3.65
N LEU A 57 -5.38 1.19 -4.42
CA LEU A 57 -5.37 1.31 -5.89
C LEU A 57 -5.99 2.61 -6.39
N GLY A 58 -6.82 3.26 -5.57
CA GLY A 58 -7.54 4.48 -5.91
C GLY A 58 -6.72 5.74 -5.71
N ALA A 59 -7.18 6.82 -6.34
CA ALA A 59 -6.66 8.15 -6.07
C ALA A 59 -6.98 8.55 -4.62
N ASN A 60 -5.97 9.03 -3.89
CA ASN A 60 -6.13 9.42 -2.51
C ASN A 60 -6.04 10.96 -2.37
N PRO A 61 -7.10 11.63 -1.87
CA PRO A 61 -7.10 13.09 -1.67
C PRO A 61 -5.97 13.60 -0.77
N TRP A 62 -5.51 12.79 0.18
CA TRP A 62 -4.41 13.13 1.09
C TRP A 62 -3.02 12.92 0.46
N LEU A 63 -2.96 12.35 -0.74
CA LEU A 63 -1.72 12.07 -1.48
C LEU A 63 -1.72 12.79 -2.84
N ASP A 64 -2.16 14.04 -2.93
CA ASP A 64 -2.18 14.78 -4.22
C ASP A 64 -2.89 14.02 -5.36
N GLU A 65 -3.95 13.28 -5.05
CA GLU A 65 -4.69 12.42 -5.98
C GLU A 65 -3.89 11.25 -6.58
N ILE A 66 -2.68 10.95 -6.08
CA ILE A 66 -1.95 9.74 -6.45
C ILE A 66 -2.33 8.57 -5.55
N SER A 67 -2.12 7.35 -6.06
CA SER A 67 -2.40 6.14 -5.30
C SER A 67 -1.36 5.91 -4.19
N PRO A 68 -1.76 5.30 -3.05
CA PRO A 68 -0.81 4.91 -2.01
C PRO A 68 0.34 4.04 -2.53
N VAL A 69 0.09 3.14 -3.49
CA VAL A 69 1.13 2.32 -4.12
C VAL A 69 2.17 3.19 -4.83
N GLU A 70 1.73 4.20 -5.55
CA GLU A 70 2.60 5.12 -6.27
C GLU A 70 3.36 6.06 -5.33
N ALA A 71 2.73 6.51 -4.26
CA ALA A 71 3.36 7.30 -3.21
C ALA A 71 4.48 6.52 -2.49
N ILE A 72 4.28 5.22 -2.21
CA ILE A 72 5.31 4.33 -1.66
C ILE A 72 6.46 4.15 -2.66
N TYR A 73 6.17 4.04 -3.95
CA TYR A 73 7.20 3.93 -4.98
C TYR A 73 8.05 5.20 -5.10
N GLN A 74 7.46 6.37 -4.84
CA GLN A 74 8.14 7.67 -4.80
C GLN A 74 8.79 7.98 -3.42
N ASP A 75 8.92 7.00 -2.53
CA ASP A 75 9.49 7.15 -1.19
C ASP A 75 8.75 8.18 -0.29
N ARG A 76 7.47 8.47 -0.59
CA ARG A 76 6.61 9.38 0.20
C ARG A 76 6.00 8.68 1.43
N PHE A 77 6.84 7.97 2.18
CA PHE A 77 6.43 7.09 3.28
C PHE A 77 5.60 7.76 4.35
N LYS A 78 6.03 8.95 4.79
CA LYS A 78 5.33 9.70 5.82
C LYS A 78 3.92 10.07 5.37
N ALA A 79 3.78 10.60 4.15
CA ALA A 79 2.49 10.98 3.59
C ALA A 79 1.51 9.80 3.52
N VAL A 80 1.99 8.60 3.17
CA VAL A 80 1.17 7.38 3.11
C VAL A 80 0.65 6.96 4.48
N ILE A 81 1.49 7.06 5.52
CA ILE A 81 1.08 6.76 6.90
C ILE A 81 0.11 7.82 7.41
N ASP A 82 0.40 9.11 7.19
CA ASP A 82 -0.48 10.22 7.58
C ASP A 82 -1.86 10.08 6.90
N ALA A 83 -1.89 9.66 5.63
CA ALA A 83 -3.13 9.40 4.90
C ALA A 83 -3.88 8.17 5.41
N ALA A 84 -3.18 7.11 5.81
CA ALA A 84 -3.80 5.92 6.39
C ALA A 84 -4.38 6.22 7.78
N GLU A 85 -3.68 7.02 8.59
CA GLU A 85 -4.17 7.52 9.87
C GLU A 85 -5.38 8.44 9.68
N ALA A 86 -5.36 9.34 8.68
CA ALA A 86 -6.50 10.19 8.34
C ALA A 86 -7.73 9.37 7.89
N MET A 87 -7.53 8.29 7.12
CA MET A 87 -8.61 7.38 6.74
C MET A 87 -9.16 6.63 7.96
N SER A 88 -8.29 6.03 8.77
CA SER A 88 -8.67 5.26 9.96
C SER A 88 -9.36 6.13 11.02
N SER A 89 -8.87 7.36 11.24
CA SER A 89 -9.49 8.31 12.18
C SER A 89 -10.75 8.98 11.62
N GLY A 90 -10.82 9.20 10.31
CA GLY A 90 -12.02 9.73 9.64
C GLY A 90 -13.18 8.73 9.58
N GLY A 91 -12.90 7.44 9.71
CA GLY A 91 -13.89 6.37 9.88
C GLY A 91 -14.53 6.30 11.28
N TYR A 92 -13.96 7.01 12.27
CA TYR A 92 -14.58 7.14 13.60
C TYR A 92 -15.60 8.28 13.59
N ASN A 93 -16.77 8.03 13.02
CA ASN A 93 -17.95 8.86 13.18
C ASN A 93 -19.17 7.97 13.48
N GLY A 94 -19.39 7.70 14.79
CA GLY A 94 -20.66 7.24 15.35
C GLY A 94 -20.78 5.76 15.63
#